data_AF-A0A0M4F4H1-F1
#
_entry.id   AF-A0A0M4F4H1-F1
#
_cell.length_a   1.000
_cell.length_b   1.000
_cell.length_c   1.000
_cell.angle_alpha   90.00
_cell.angle_beta   90.00
_cell.angle_gamma   90.00
#
_symmetry.space_group_name_H-M   'P 1'
#
loop_
_entity.id
_entity.type
_entity.pdbx_description
1 polymer ?
#
loop_
_entity_poly.entity_id
_entity_poly.type
_entity_poly.pdbx_seq_one_letter_code
_entity_poly.pdbx_strand_id
1 'polypeptide(L)'
;CARTCNKLFKCDPFYVSPVYSIINGVCRLFNNHCVFGTINCDRINQCLKPYEATTKEECQKACPRMCLMGGSGVCATFYYFNNKGVRIEVKRSFENQCILDSYCCATD
;
A
#
# COMPACT_ATOMS: atom_id res chain seq x y z
N CYS A 1 -11.79 15.04 18.98
CA CYS A 1 -11.72 13.84 18.11
C CYS A 1 -11.99 12.63 18.99
N ALA A 2 -13.12 11.96 18.76
CA ALA A 2 -13.46 10.74 19.48
C ALA A 2 -12.77 9.58 18.75
N ARG A 3 -11.96 8.78 19.45
CA ARG A 3 -11.27 7.60 18.91
C ARG A 3 -12.28 6.46 18.69
N THR A 4 -13.12 6.62 17.67
CA THR A 4 -14.33 5.79 17.48
C THR A 4 -14.13 4.60 16.56
N CYS A 5 -12.97 4.47 15.92
CA CYS A 5 -12.73 3.37 15.00
C CYS A 5 -12.05 2.18 15.71
N ASN A 6 -12.77 1.08 15.85
CA ASN A 6 -12.28 -0.15 16.48
C ASN A 6 -11.83 -1.16 15.42
N LYS A 7 -10.58 -1.62 15.52
CA LYS A 7 -10.03 -2.69 14.67
C LYS A 7 -10.33 -4.06 15.30
N LEU A 8 -11.41 -4.70 14.87
CA LEU A 8 -11.80 -6.03 15.36
C LEU A 8 -11.43 -7.18 14.40
N PHE A 9 -10.69 -6.88 13.32
CA PHE A 9 -10.40 -7.82 12.25
C PHE A 9 -8.89 -7.86 11.94
N LYS A 10 -8.41 -9.04 11.53
CA LYS A 10 -7.05 -9.26 11.01
C LYS A 10 -7.14 -9.51 9.52
N CYS A 11 -6.40 -8.74 8.73
CA CYS A 11 -6.38 -8.91 7.27
C CYS A 11 -5.62 -10.17 6.88
N ASP A 12 -6.16 -10.92 5.90
CA ASP A 12 -5.42 -11.99 5.24
C ASP A 12 -4.45 -11.34 4.23
N PRO A 13 -3.13 -11.46 4.43
CA PRO A 13 -2.16 -10.87 3.50
C PRO A 13 -2.10 -11.61 2.16
N PHE A 14 -2.60 -12.85 2.06
CA PHE A 14 -2.61 -13.63 0.83
C PHE A 14 -3.85 -13.37 -0.04
N TYR A 15 -4.87 -12.70 0.50
CA TYR A 15 -5.97 -12.20 -0.29
C TYR A 15 -5.57 -10.86 -0.92
N VAL A 16 -5.27 -10.89 -2.22
CA VAL A 16 -4.85 -9.71 -2.99
C VAL A 16 -6.05 -9.15 -3.75
N SER A 17 -6.43 -7.92 -3.44
CA SER A 17 -7.52 -7.17 -4.08
C SER A 17 -7.12 -5.69 -4.06
N PRO A 18 -6.23 -5.26 -4.97
CA PRO A 18 -5.49 -4.03 -4.81
C PRO A 18 -6.39 -2.80 -4.71
N VAL A 19 -6.09 -1.93 -3.76
CA VAL A 19 -6.75 -0.61 -3.62
C VAL A 19 -5.76 0.47 -3.96
N TYR A 20 -6.14 1.32 -4.92
CA TYR A 20 -5.34 2.44 -5.38
C TYR A 20 -5.76 3.71 -4.65
N SER A 21 -4.80 4.55 -4.27
CA SER A 21 -5.06 5.86 -3.66
C SER A 21 -3.97 6.85 -4.07
N ILE A 22 -4.30 8.14 -4.15
CA ILE A 22 -3.31 9.20 -4.38
C ILE A 22 -3.09 9.92 -3.05
N ILE A 23 -1.91 9.75 -2.48
CA ILE A 23 -1.53 10.30 -1.18
C ILE A 23 -0.41 11.30 -1.42
N ASN A 24 -0.67 12.58 -1.10
CA ASN A 24 0.27 13.68 -1.32
C ASN A 24 0.78 13.75 -2.77
N GLY A 25 -0.12 13.53 -3.73
CA GLY A 25 0.20 13.56 -5.16
C GLY A 25 0.93 12.32 -5.69
N VAL A 26 1.12 11.29 -4.86
CA VAL A 26 1.79 10.05 -5.24
C VAL A 26 0.82 8.88 -5.18
N CYS A 27 0.81 8.08 -6.24
CA CYS A 27 0.07 6.82 -6.26
C CYS A 27 0.61 5.85 -5.21
N ARG A 28 -0.29 5.33 -4.37
CA ARG A 28 -0.01 4.30 -3.39
C ARG A 28 -0.97 3.15 -3.56
N LEU A 29 -0.39 1.96 -3.51
CA LEU A 29 -1.10 0.69 -3.63
C LEU A 29 -1.23 0.03 -2.26
N PHE A 30 -2.41 -0.46 -1.95
CA PHE A 30 -2.66 -1.28 -0.77
C PHE A 30 -3.07 -2.67 -1.20
N ASN A 31 -2.50 -3.69 -0.56
CA ASN A 31 -2.68 -5.09 -0.94
C ASN A 31 -4.16 -5.52 -1.01
N ASN A 32 -4.98 -5.03 -0.08
CA ASN A 32 -6.41 -5.27 -0.07
C ASN A 32 -7.21 -4.19 0.68
N HIS A 33 -8.53 -4.21 0.49
CA HIS A 33 -9.50 -3.35 1.17
C HIS A 33 -9.42 -3.42 2.70
N CYS A 34 -9.09 -4.58 3.26
CA CYS A 34 -8.94 -4.72 4.71
C CYS A 34 -7.75 -3.91 5.25
N VAL A 35 -6.59 -3.98 4.57
CA VAL A 35 -5.41 -3.19 4.93
C VAL A 35 -5.71 -1.70 4.78
N PHE A 36 -6.33 -1.29 3.67
CA PHE A 36 -6.73 0.09 3.44
C PHE A 36 -7.68 0.61 4.53
N GLY A 37 -8.71 -0.18 4.88
CA GLY A 37 -9.64 0.14 5.96
C GLY A 37 -8.97 0.25 7.33
N THR A 38 -8.02 -0.65 7.62
CA THR A 38 -7.22 -0.62 8.87
C THR A 38 -6.43 0.68 9.00
N ILE A 39 -5.80 1.13 7.91
CA ILE A 39 -5.02 2.38 7.87
C ILE A 39 -5.95 3.59 8.02
N ASN A 40 -7.09 3.59 7.33
CA ASN A 40 -8.07 4.66 7.48
C ASN A 40 -8.66 4.73 8.89
N CYS A 41 -8.83 3.58 9.55
CA CYS A 41 -9.23 3.51 10.94
C CYS A 41 -8.21 4.18 11.88
N ASP A 42 -6.91 3.92 11.67
CA ASP A 42 -5.84 4.61 12.40
C ASP A 42 -5.87 6.11 12.17
N ARG A 43 -6.04 6.53 10.92
CA ARG A 43 -6.12 7.95 10.56
C ARG A 43 -7.26 8.64 11.27
N ILE A 44 -8.46 8.04 11.30
CA ILE A 44 -9.62 8.56 12.04
C ILE A 44 -9.29 8.70 13.53
N ASN A 45 -8.68 7.69 14.13
CA ASN A 45 -8.29 7.72 15.55
C ASN A 45 -7.19 8.76 15.85
N GLN A 46 -6.39 9.13 14.85
CA GLN A 46 -5.41 10.21 14.88
C GLN A 46 -5.97 11.55 14.38
N CYS A 47 -7.28 11.61 14.10
CA CYS A 47 -7.98 12.83 13.66
C CYS A 47 -7.49 13.36 12.30
N LEU A 48 -6.95 12.45 11.48
CA LEU A 48 -6.53 12.68 10.11
C LEU A 48 -7.65 12.28 9.16
N LYS A 49 -7.81 13.01 8.04
CA LYS A 49 -8.75 12.65 6.98
C LYS A 49 -8.42 11.24 6.45
N PRO A 50 -9.38 10.31 6.33
CA PRO A 50 -9.16 9.04 5.64
C PRO A 50 -8.62 9.25 4.23
N TYR A 51 -7.84 8.29 3.75
CA TYR A 51 -7.49 8.21 2.34
C TYR A 51 -8.71 7.80 1.51
N GLU A 52 -8.75 8.29 0.27
CA GLU A 52 -9.79 7.99 -0.69
C GLU A 52 -9.25 7.02 -1.73
N ALA A 53 -10.05 6.02 -2.07
CA ALA A 53 -9.71 5.11 -3.15
C ALA A 53 -9.89 5.81 -4.51
N THR A 54 -9.08 5.44 -5.48
CA THR A 54 -9.17 5.90 -6.87
C THR A 54 -9.12 4.71 -7.83
N THR A 55 -9.23 4.98 -9.13
CA THR A 55 -9.04 3.94 -10.16
C THR A 55 -7.56 3.69 -10.42
N LYS A 56 -7.25 2.51 -10.99
CA LYS A 56 -5.90 2.15 -11.40
C LYS A 56 -5.33 3.18 -12.38
N GLU A 57 -6.11 3.58 -13.37
CA GLU A 57 -5.70 4.49 -14.44
C GLU A 57 -5.35 5.87 -13.88
N GLU A 58 -6.12 6.36 -12.92
CA GLU A 58 -5.87 7.66 -12.31
C GLU A 58 -4.65 7.61 -11.38
N CYS A 59 -4.49 6.52 -10.63
CA CYS A 59 -3.31 6.31 -9.80
C CYS A 59 -2.05 6.22 -10.67
N GLN A 60 -2.09 5.51 -11.80
CA GLN A 60 -0.94 5.37 -12.69
C GLN A 60 -0.40 6.70 -13.21
N LYS A 61 -1.26 7.71 -13.40
CA LYS A 61 -0.83 9.07 -13.77
C LYS A 61 -0.01 9.76 -12.68
N ALA A 62 -0.21 9.38 -11.42
CA ALA A 62 0.48 9.89 -10.24
C ALA A 62 1.63 8.99 -9.76
N CYS A 63 2.06 8.02 -10.58
CA CYS A 63 3.23 7.19 -10.25
C CYS A 63 4.52 8.03 -10.25
N PRO A 64 5.45 7.78 -9.30
CA PRO A 64 6.74 8.46 -9.29
C PRO A 64 7.51 8.20 -10.59
N ARG A 65 7.78 9.27 -11.35
CA ARG A 65 8.57 9.21 -12.59
C ARG A 65 10.07 9.35 -12.36
N MET A 66 10.46 10.09 -11.33
CA MET A 66 11.84 10.27 -10.92
C MET A 66 11.93 10.08 -9.41
N CYS A 67 12.87 9.26 -8.99
CA CYS A 67 13.24 9.10 -7.59
C CYS A 67 14.65 9.63 -7.39
N LEU A 68 14.83 10.45 -6.35
CA LEU A 68 16.16 10.82 -5.90
C LEU A 68 16.87 9.56 -5.39
N MET A 69 18.16 9.45 -5.70
CA MET A 69 19.00 8.37 -5.17
C MET A 69 19.38 8.69 -3.71
N GLY A 70 19.50 7.64 -2.89
CA GLY A 70 19.78 7.75 -1.46
C GLY A 70 18.54 7.93 -0.59
N GLY A 71 18.73 7.81 0.73
CA GLY A 71 17.67 7.90 1.74
C GLY A 71 17.71 6.74 2.73
N SER A 72 16.66 6.63 3.54
CA SER A 72 16.48 5.49 4.43
C SER A 72 15.91 4.31 3.64
N GLY A 73 16.72 3.27 3.50
CA GLY A 73 16.30 2.01 2.87
C GLY A 73 15.01 1.47 3.51
N VAL A 74 14.13 0.93 2.67
CA VAL A 74 12.86 0.34 3.10
C VAL A 74 12.82 -1.14 2.72
N CYS A 75 12.18 -1.97 3.54
CA CYS A 75 11.94 -3.37 3.23
C CYS A 75 10.45 -3.59 3.04
N ALA A 76 10.06 -4.10 1.88
CA ALA A 76 8.68 -4.47 1.59
C ALA A 76 8.53 -5.99 1.59
N THR A 77 7.37 -6.44 2.06
CA THR A 77 6.98 -7.85 2.03
C THR A 77 5.86 -8.01 1.02
N PHE A 78 6.03 -8.96 0.11
CA PHE A 78 5.08 -9.29 -0.93
C PHE A 78 4.56 -10.72 -0.72
N TYR A 79 3.27 -10.91 -0.92
CA TYR A 79 2.59 -12.19 -0.70
C TYR A 79 2.03 -12.70 -2.02
N TYR A 80 2.27 -13.96 -2.33
CA TYR A 80 1.80 -14.59 -3.58
C TYR A 80 1.43 -16.05 -3.36
N PHE A 81 0.75 -16.62 -4.34
CA PHE A 81 0.64 -18.07 -4.51
C PHE A 81 1.60 -18.51 -5.62
N ASN A 82 2.36 -19.57 -5.39
CA ASN A 82 3.10 -20.20 -6.48
C ASN A 82 2.17 -21.03 -7.37
N ASN A 83 2.73 -21.59 -8.46
CA ASN A 83 2.01 -22.45 -9.41
C ASN A 83 1.40 -23.71 -8.77
N LYS A 84 1.73 -24.03 -7.52
CA LYS A 84 1.20 -25.17 -6.74
C LYS A 84 0.17 -24.73 -5.69
N GLY A 85 -0.27 -23.47 -5.70
CA GLY A 85 -1.21 -22.93 -4.71
C GLY A 85 -0.62 -22.75 -3.31
N VAL A 86 0.71 -22.80 -3.17
CA VAL A 86 1.38 -22.60 -1.88
C VAL A 86 1.60 -21.11 -1.65
N ARG A 87 1.29 -20.67 -0.43
CA ARG A 87 1.51 -19.33 0.10
C ARG A 87 3.00 -19.03 0.21
N ILE A 88 3.47 -17.99 -0.48
CA ILE A 88 4.86 -17.53 -0.45
C ILE A 88 4.89 -16.08 0.03
N GLU A 89 5.81 -15.82 0.96
CA GLU A 89 6.19 -14.49 1.40
C GLU A 89 7.59 -14.19 0.87
N VAL A 90 7.77 -13.05 0.19
CA VAL A 90 9.08 -12.58 -0.26
C VAL A 90 9.33 -11.19 0.23
N LYS A 91 10.49 -11.00 0.85
CA LYS A 91 10.97 -9.70 1.30
C LYS A 91 11.94 -9.14 0.28
N ARG A 92 11.78 -7.87 -0.05
CA ARG A 92 12.72 -7.14 -0.90
C ARG A 92 13.05 -5.80 -0.26
N SER A 93 14.31 -5.42 -0.37
CA SER A 93 14.81 -4.13 0.09
C SER A 93 14.88 -3.16 -1.08
N PHE A 94 14.53 -1.90 -0.82
CA PHE A 94 14.59 -0.79 -1.75
C PHE A 94 15.40 0.34 -1.12
N GLU A 95 16.13 1.09 -1.92
CA GLU A 95 16.97 2.20 -1.44
C GLU A 95 16.19 3.29 -0.71
N ASN A 96 14.94 3.54 -1.11
CA ASN A 96 14.03 4.45 -0.43
C ASN A 96 12.56 4.15 -0.79
N GLN A 97 11.64 4.87 -0.14
CA GLN A 97 10.20 4.72 -0.35
C GLN A 97 9.76 5.07 -1.78
N CYS A 98 10.39 6.03 -2.45
CA CYS A 98 10.02 6.42 -3.81
C CYS A 98 10.25 5.26 -4.79
N ILE A 99 11.39 4.58 -4.66
CA ILE A 99 11.74 3.44 -5.53
C ILE A 99 10.77 2.27 -5.28
N LEU A 100 10.39 2.02 -4.03
CA LEU A 100 9.33 1.06 -3.70
C LEU A 100 7.99 1.46 -4.34
N ASP A 101 7.55 2.70 -4.19
CA ASP A 101 6.28 3.20 -4.74
C ASP A 101 6.28 3.10 -6.28
N SER A 102 7.38 3.45 -6.93
CA SER A 102 7.58 3.33 -8.38
C SER A 102 7.54 1.86 -8.84
N TYR A 103 8.21 0.96 -8.11
CA TYR A 103 8.19 -0.47 -8.37
C TYR A 103 6.77 -1.03 -8.32
N CYS A 104 6.03 -0.75 -7.24
CA CYS A 104 4.64 -1.22 -7.07
C CYS A 104 3.71 -0.65 -8.15
N CYS A 105 3.93 0.60 -8.58
CA CYS A 105 3.20 1.22 -9.66
C CYS A 105 3.38 0.53 -11.03
N ALA A 106 4.58 -0.01 -11.29
CA ALA A 106 4.92 -0.62 -12.58
C ALA A 106 4.61 -2.12 -12.66
N THR A 107 4.47 -2.81 -11.52
CA THR A 107 4.33 -4.28 -11.46
C THR A 107 2.90 -4.79 -11.34
N ASP A 108 1.89 -3.91 -11.43
CA ASP A 108 0.46 -4.27 -11.35
C ASP A 108 -0.30 -3.95 -12.65
#